data_AF-A0AAQ3C1N8-F1
#
_entry.id   AF-A0AAQ3C1N8-F1
#
_cell.length_a   1.000
_cell.length_b   1.000
_cell.length_c   1.000
_cell.angle_alpha   90.00
_cell.angle_beta   90.00
_cell.angle_gamma   90.00
#
_symmetry.space_group_name_H-M   'P 1'
#
loop_
_entity.id
_entity.type
_entity.pdbx_description
1 polymer ?
#
loop_
_entity_poly.entity_id
_entity_poly.type
_entity_poly.pdbx_seq_one_letter_code
_entity_poly.pdbx_strand_id
1 'polypeptide(L)'
;MQNLTGKWLCHGDGMTYHITQDGNSVFVSGSGNGCHNVGFGIIDPQDKSVVLNWADLPDSKGFGAKGTCYIDASHPGVLKKKEGSASYAIGNFEKVA
;
A
#
# COMPACT_ATOMS: atom_id res chain seq x y z
N MET A 1 -11.00 -6.03 -13.59
CA MET A 1 -9.94 -5.63 -12.61
C MET A 1 -10.58 -4.65 -11.65
N GLN A 2 -10.40 -4.79 -10.33
CA GLN A 2 -11.00 -3.84 -9.40
C GLN A 2 -10.23 -2.52 -9.44
N ASN A 3 -10.95 -1.39 -9.32
CA ASN A 3 -10.33 -0.09 -9.11
C ASN A 3 -9.90 0.02 -7.64
N LEU A 4 -8.60 0.20 -7.40
CA LEU A 4 -7.99 0.34 -6.08
C LEU A 4 -8.20 1.73 -5.48
N THR A 5 -8.67 2.70 -6.26
CA THR A 5 -8.89 4.06 -5.80
C THR A 5 -9.83 4.10 -4.61
N GLY A 6 -9.41 4.82 -3.57
CA GLY A 6 -10.13 5.00 -2.33
C GLY A 6 -9.22 4.99 -1.11
N LYS A 7 -9.85 4.98 0.05
CA LYS A 7 -9.17 4.94 1.35
C LYS A 7 -9.23 3.53 1.92
N TRP A 8 -8.13 3.10 2.55
CA TRP A 8 -7.93 1.74 3.00
C TRP A 8 -7.24 1.70 4.36
N LEU A 9 -7.78 0.95 5.31
CA LEU A 9 -7.14 0.70 6.61
C LEU A 9 -6.33 -0.59 6.54
N CYS A 10 -5.03 -0.54 6.79
CA CYS A 10 -4.20 -1.74 6.93
C CYS A 10 -4.21 -2.19 8.39
N HIS A 11 -4.80 -3.36 8.66
CA HIS A 11 -4.89 -3.93 10.00
C HIS A 11 -3.53 -4.39 10.57
N GLY A 12 -2.52 -4.50 9.70
CA GLY A 12 -1.19 -4.96 10.05
C GLY A 12 -0.31 -3.95 10.76
N ASP A 13 -0.35 -2.72 10.28
CA ASP A 13 0.44 -1.59 10.79
C ASP A 13 -0.42 -0.48 11.39
N GLY A 14 -1.77 -0.62 11.35
CA GLY A 14 -2.72 0.37 11.84
C GLY A 14 -2.75 1.67 11.03
N MET A 15 -2.15 1.67 9.84
CA MET A 15 -2.07 2.85 8.99
C MET A 15 -3.26 2.92 8.04
N THR A 16 -3.69 4.15 7.74
CA THR A 16 -4.68 4.42 6.70
C THR A 16 -3.97 4.89 5.42
N TYR A 17 -4.34 4.32 4.30
CA TYR A 17 -3.75 4.58 2.98
C TYR A 17 -4.80 5.13 2.02
N HIS A 18 -4.50 6.27 1.40
CA HIS A 18 -5.24 6.79 0.25
C HIS A 18 -4.55 6.31 -1.01
N ILE A 19 -5.27 5.56 -1.83
CA ILE A 19 -4.79 4.99 -3.08
C ILE A 19 -5.47 5.73 -4.24
N THR A 20 -4.69 6.14 -5.23
CA THR A 20 -5.17 6.63 -6.53
C THR A 20 -4.63 5.72 -7.62
N GLN A 21 -5.52 5.20 -8.47
CA GLN A 21 -5.14 4.35 -9.61
C GLN A 21 -5.44 5.05 -10.93
N ASP A 22 -4.46 5.08 -11.83
CA ASP A 22 -4.58 5.53 -13.22
C ASP A 22 -4.06 4.44 -14.16
N GLY A 23 -4.98 3.73 -14.83
CA GLY A 23 -4.65 2.51 -15.57
C GLY A 23 -4.00 1.46 -14.66
N ASN A 24 -2.74 1.11 -14.93
CA ASN A 24 -1.95 0.20 -14.10
C ASN A 24 -1.07 0.92 -13.07
N SER A 25 -1.00 2.25 -13.11
CA SER A 25 -0.20 3.05 -12.18
C SER A 25 -0.96 3.25 -10.88
N VAL A 26 -0.26 3.14 -9.74
CA VAL A 26 -0.83 3.29 -8.40
C VAL A 26 0.02 4.27 -7.60
N PHE A 27 -0.64 5.26 -7.03
CA PHE A 27 -0.05 6.22 -6.08
C PHE A 27 -0.68 5.99 -4.71
N VAL A 28 0.14 6.02 -3.67
CA VAL A 28 -0.27 5.73 -2.29
C VAL A 28 0.21 6.85 -1.39
N SER A 29 -0.65 7.31 -0.48
CA SER A 29 -0.30 8.16 0.65
C SER A 29 -0.81 7.50 1.93
N GLY A 30 0.08 7.10 2.83
CA GLY A 30 -0.24 6.50 4.12
C GLY A 30 -0.12 7.49 5.27
N SER A 31 -1.00 7.36 6.27
CA SER A 31 -0.96 8.12 7.52
C SER A 31 -1.52 7.34 8.70
N GLY A 32 -0.90 7.45 9.86
CA GLY A 32 -1.32 6.79 11.11
C GLY A 32 -0.13 6.53 12.04
N ASN A 33 -0.37 6.20 13.32
CA ASN A 33 0.68 5.78 14.27
C ASN A 33 1.93 6.69 14.40
N GLY A 34 1.85 7.95 13.93
CA GLY A 34 2.97 8.89 13.86
C GLY A 34 3.91 8.69 12.66
N CYS A 35 3.44 8.01 11.62
CA CYS A 35 4.10 7.87 10.33
C CYS A 35 3.20 8.46 9.22
N HIS A 36 3.86 9.05 8.23
CA HIS A 36 3.29 9.52 6.98
C HIS A 36 4.21 9.08 5.85
N ASN A 37 3.67 8.38 4.85
CA ASN A 37 4.48 7.92 3.73
C ASN A 37 3.78 8.13 2.41
N VAL A 38 4.60 8.14 1.37
CA VAL A 38 4.12 8.13 -0.01
C VAL A 38 4.74 6.96 -0.73
N GLY A 39 4.04 6.44 -1.73
CA GLY A 39 4.56 5.39 -2.57
C GLY A 39 3.99 5.41 -3.99
N PHE A 40 4.72 4.77 -4.88
CA PHE A 40 4.34 4.58 -6.28
C PHE A 40 4.64 3.14 -6.71
N GLY A 41 3.73 2.56 -7.49
CA GLY A 41 3.85 1.20 -7.99
C GLY A 41 3.06 0.97 -9.27
N ILE A 42 3.34 -0.16 -9.91
CA ILE A 42 2.64 -0.63 -11.11
C ILE A 42 1.94 -1.96 -10.80
N ILE A 43 0.69 -2.10 -11.22
CA ILE A 43 -0.06 -3.36 -11.18
C ILE A 43 0.48 -4.29 -12.26
N ASP A 44 1.02 -5.44 -11.88
CA ASP A 44 1.37 -6.49 -12.82
C ASP A 44 0.09 -7.10 -13.41
N PRO A 45 -0.07 -7.06 -14.75
CA PRO A 45 -1.27 -7.56 -15.40
C PRO A 45 -1.45 -9.09 -15.29
N GLN A 46 -0.42 -9.88 -15.00
CA GLN A 46 -0.49 -11.34 -14.90
C GLN A 46 -0.98 -11.80 -13.53
N ASP A 47 -0.35 -11.35 -12.45
CA ASP A 47 -0.66 -11.81 -11.08
C ASP A 47 -1.52 -10.82 -10.27
N LYS A 48 -1.79 -9.62 -10.82
CA LYS A 48 -2.55 -8.54 -10.18
C LYS A 48 -1.93 -8.06 -8.87
N SER A 49 -0.62 -8.20 -8.72
CA SER A 49 0.14 -7.63 -7.61
C SER A 49 0.65 -6.23 -7.96
N VAL A 50 0.92 -5.42 -6.93
CA VAL A 50 1.55 -4.10 -7.07
C VAL A 50 2.87 -4.12 -6.34
N VAL A 51 3.97 -3.86 -7.05
CA VAL A 51 5.26 -3.57 -6.42
C VAL A 51 5.32 -2.07 -6.15
N LEU A 52 5.19 -1.68 -4.89
CA LEU A 52 5.16 -0.30 -4.43
C LEU A 52 6.52 0.09 -3.86
N ASN A 53 7.17 1.09 -4.44
CA ASN A 53 8.29 1.77 -3.79
C ASN A 53 7.76 2.90 -2.91
N TRP A 54 8.24 3.02 -1.68
CA TRP A 54 7.73 3.98 -0.70
C TRP A 54 8.85 4.71 0.05
N ALA A 55 8.51 5.86 0.62
CA ALA A 55 9.35 6.65 1.51
C ALA A 55 8.54 7.35 2.60
N ASP A 56 9.10 7.41 3.80
CA ASP A 56 8.55 8.17 4.93
C ASP A 56 8.82 9.68 4.75
N LEU A 57 7.83 10.50 5.08
CA LEU A 57 7.86 11.97 4.99
C LEU A 57 8.55 12.61 6.21
N PRO A 58 9.01 13.88 6.12
CA PRO A 58 9.76 14.59 7.18
C PRO A 58 9.11 14.65 8.56
N ASP A 59 7.79 14.57 8.63
CA ASP A 59 6.99 14.62 9.84
C ASP A 59 6.75 13.24 10.48
N SER A 60 7.32 12.19 9.89
CA SER A 60 7.22 10.82 10.39
C SER A 60 8.29 10.49 11.42
N LYS A 61 7.95 9.66 12.40
CA LYS A 61 8.92 9.06 13.34
C LYS A 61 10.04 8.29 12.62
N GLY A 62 9.77 7.76 11.43
CA GLY A 62 10.70 7.00 10.58
C GLY A 62 11.35 7.79 9.45
N PHE A 63 11.35 9.14 9.49
CA PHE A 63 11.85 9.97 8.40
C PHE A 63 13.22 9.50 7.84
N GLY A 64 13.30 9.39 6.51
CA GLY A 64 14.46 8.87 5.80
C GLY A 64 14.39 7.36 5.49
N ALA A 65 13.45 6.64 6.09
CA ALA A 65 13.16 5.26 5.71
C ALA A 65 12.54 5.19 4.30
N LYS A 66 12.96 4.19 3.55
CA LYS A 66 12.47 3.87 2.21
C LYS A 66 12.49 2.37 2.00
N GLY A 67 11.63 1.88 1.13
CA GLY A 67 11.59 0.45 0.84
C GLY A 67 10.66 0.08 -0.29
N THR A 68 10.45 -1.23 -0.42
CA THR A 68 9.52 -1.82 -1.38
C THR A 68 8.49 -2.66 -0.61
N CYS A 69 7.22 -2.45 -0.93
CA CYS A 69 6.12 -3.28 -0.45
C CYS A 69 5.38 -3.90 -1.64
N TYR A 70 4.67 -4.99 -1.38
CA TYR A 70 3.81 -5.66 -2.34
C TYR A 70 2.37 -5.52 -1.88
N ILE A 71 1.47 -5.15 -2.78
CA ILE A 71 0.02 -5.17 -2.56
C ILE A 71 -0.57 -6.26 -3.46
N ASP A 72 -1.09 -7.34 -2.87
CA ASP A 72 -1.84 -8.34 -3.61
C ASP A 72 -3.27 -7.84 -3.84
N ALA A 73 -3.66 -7.63 -5.11
CA ALA A 73 -4.99 -7.19 -5.52
C ALA A 73 -5.72 -8.23 -6.39
N SER A 74 -5.29 -9.50 -6.33
CA SER A 74 -5.88 -10.60 -7.11
C SER A 74 -7.31 -10.96 -6.68
N HIS A 75 -7.70 -10.64 -5.44
CA HIS A 75 -9.00 -10.98 -4.88
C HIS A 75 -9.88 -9.72 -4.71
N PRO A 76 -11.07 -9.65 -5.32
CA PRO A 76 -11.98 -8.52 -5.15
C PRO A 76 -12.30 -8.27 -3.66
N GLY A 77 -12.16 -7.01 -3.23
CA GLY A 77 -12.47 -6.61 -1.84
C GLY A 77 -11.42 -6.98 -0.79
N VAL A 78 -10.32 -7.65 -1.16
CA VAL A 78 -9.23 -7.99 -0.25
C VAL A 78 -7.92 -7.48 -0.83
N LEU A 79 -7.22 -6.62 -0.09
CA LEU A 79 -5.82 -6.32 -0.38
C LEU A 79 -4.93 -6.85 0.75
N LYS A 80 -3.71 -7.28 0.42
CA LYS A 80 -2.72 -7.71 1.40
C LYS A 80 -1.41 -6.96 1.20
N LYS A 81 -0.85 -6.38 2.26
CA LYS A 81 0.49 -5.73 2.26
C LYS A 81 1.55 -6.76 2.57
N LYS A 82 2.71 -6.75 1.89
CA LYS A 82 3.95 -7.44 2.30
C LYS A 82 5.11 -6.45 2.19
N GLU A 83 6.08 -6.44 3.12
CA GLU A 83 7.34 -5.69 2.93
C GLU A 83 8.49 -6.62 2.58
N GLY A 84 9.28 -6.24 1.58
CA GLY A 84 10.51 -6.95 1.20
C GLY A 84 10.33 -8.45 0.91
N SER A 85 11.29 -9.26 1.37
CA SER A 85 11.34 -10.73 1.21
C SER A 85 10.57 -11.49 2.32
N ALA A 86 9.78 -10.81 3.14
CA ALA A 86 9.06 -11.47 4.23
C ALA A 86 7.89 -12.31 3.67
N SER A 87 7.86 -13.59 4.05
CA SER A 87 6.80 -14.54 3.67
C SER A 87 5.41 -14.19 4.22
N TYR A 88 5.31 -13.20 5.11
CA TYR A 88 4.08 -12.84 5.81
C TYR A 88 3.48 -11.54 5.25
N ALA A 89 2.18 -11.57 5.00
CA ALA A 89 1.42 -10.35 4.84
C ALA A 89 1.49 -9.57 6.15
N ILE A 90 1.94 -8.31 6.07
CA ILE A 90 1.98 -7.40 7.21
C ILE A 90 0.56 -7.17 7.72
N GLY A 91 -0.42 -7.10 6.81
CA GLY A 91 -1.83 -7.05 7.18
C GLY A 91 -2.75 -7.15 5.98
N ASN A 92 -4.04 -7.32 6.28
CA ASN A 92 -5.11 -7.14 5.31
C ASN A 92 -5.51 -5.66 5.29
N PHE A 93 -5.89 -5.17 4.12
CA PHE A 93 -6.57 -3.89 4.01
C PHE A 93 -8.08 -4.09 4.01
N GLU A 94 -8.75 -3.18 4.69
CA GLU A 94 -10.18 -2.96 4.61
C GLU A 94 -10.43 -1.65 3.87
N LYS A 95 -11.33 -1.66 2.88
CA LYS A 95 -11.74 -0.42 2.22
C LYS A 95 -12.62 0.38 3.19
N VAL A 96 -12.20 1.60 3.50
CA VAL A 96 -12.94 2.50 4.38
C VAL A 96 -13.33 3.73 3.55
N ALA A 97 -14.61 4.10 3.58
CA ALA A 97 -15.27 5.19 2.84
C ALA A 97 -14.41 6.04 1.88
#